data_AF-A0A4V2LS46-F1
#
_entry.id   AF-A0A4V2LS46-F1
#
_cell.length_a   1.000
_cell.length_b   1.000
_cell.length_c   1.000
_cell.angle_alpha   90.00
_cell.angle_beta   90.00
_cell.angle_gamma   90.00
#
_symmetry.space_group_name_H-M   'P 1'
#
loop_
_entity.id
_entity.type
_entity.pdbx_description
1 polymer ?
#
loop_
_entity_poly.entity_id
_entity_poly.type
_entity_poly.pdbx_seq_one_letter_code
_entity_poly.pdbx_strand_id
1 'polypeptide(L)' 'MQIFLNGEAKDTTCRNLLQLVQELELEGKRFAVEQNEMIISKSK' A
#
# COMPACT_ATOMS: atom_id res chain seq x y z
N MET A 1 8.94 10.08 -0.20
CA MET A 1 9.47 8.87 0.45
C MET A 1 9.63 7.83 -0.64
N GLN A 2 10.75 7.12 -0.67
CA GLN A 2 10.95 6.01 -1.60
C GLN A 2 10.55 4.71 -0.91
N ILE A 3 9.74 3.88 -1.58
CA ILE A 3 9.35 2.54 -1.14
C ILE A 3 9.57 1.53 -2.25
N PHE A 4 9.55 0.24 -1.92
CA PHE A 4 9.39 -0.82 -2.91
C PHE A 4 7.93 -1.27 -2.91
N LEU A 5 7.23 -1.08 -4.03
CA LEU A 5 5.87 -1.54 -4.23
C LEU A 5 5.92 -2.73 -5.20
N ASN A 6 5.58 -3.94 -4.71
CA ASN A 6 5.62 -5.17 -5.51
C ASN A 6 6.97 -5.43 -6.19
N GLY A 7 8.08 -5.07 -5.53
CA GLY A 7 9.44 -5.22 -6.05
C GLY A 7 9.96 -4.06 -6.88
N GLU A 8 9.13 -3.07 -7.21
CA GLU A 8 9.54 -1.88 -7.96
C GLU A 8 9.77 -0.68 -7.05
N ALA A 9 10.88 0.01 -7.23
CA ALA A 9 11.16 1.26 -6.51
C ALA A 9 10.17 2.34 -6.97
N LYS A 10 9.40 2.88 -6.03
CA LYS A 10 8.41 3.94 -6.26
C LYS A 10 8.62 5.08 -5.28
N ASP A 11 8.74 6.30 -5.80
CA ASP A 11 8.62 7.50 -5.00
C ASP A 11 7.16 7.83 -4.74
N THR A 12 6.83 8.17 -3.49
CA THR A 12 5.47 8.53 -3.08
C THR A 12 5.48 9.68 -2.08
N THR A 13 4.44 10.51 -2.12
CA THR A 13 4.16 11.53 -1.11
C THR A 13 3.21 11.03 -0.02
N CYS A 14 2.65 9.82 -0.16
CA CYS A 14 1.76 9.21 0.83
C CYS A 14 2.50 9.03 2.15
N ARG A 15 1.78 9.31 3.26
CA ARG A 15 2.31 9.23 4.62
C ARG A 15 1.80 8.02 5.39
N ASN A 16 0.79 7.33 4.87
CA ASN A 16 0.22 6.14 5.45
C ASN A 16 -0.38 5.23 4.36
N LEU A 17 -0.75 4.01 4.76
CA LEU A 17 -1.26 3.01 3.84
C LEU A 17 -2.62 3.39 3.23
N LEU A 18 -3.49 4.08 3.99
CA LEU A 18 -4.79 4.51 3.49
C LEU A 18 -4.65 5.44 2.28
N GLN A 19 -3.78 6.45 2.38
CA GLN A 19 -3.48 7.37 1.27
C GLN A 19 -2.91 6.63 0.05
N LEU A 20 -2.05 5.63 0.28
CA LEU A 20 -1.46 4.85 -0.81
C LEU A 20 -2.52 3.97 -1.52
N VAL A 21 -3.40 3.33 -0.76
CA VAL A 21 -4.52 2.54 -1.30
C VAL A 21 -5.49 3.41 -2.12
N GLN A 22 -5.73 4.64 -1.65
CA GLN A 22 -6.54 5.64 -2.36
C GLN A 22 -5.88 6.11 -3.65
N GLU A 23 -4.59 6.47 -3.60
CA GLU A 23 -3.81 6.86 -4.78
C GLU A 23 -3.79 5.76 -5.85
N LEU A 24 -3.75 4.49 -5.44
CA LEU A 24 -3.76 3.33 -6.33
C LEU A 24 -5.17 2.91 -6.79
N GLU A 25 -6.21 3.64 -6.38
CA GLU A 25 -7.62 3.36 -6.71
C GLU A 25 -8.01 1.90 -6.42
N LEU A 26 -7.56 1.38 -5.28
CA LEU A 26 -7.80 -0.02 -4.87
C LEU A 26 -9.06 -0.17 -3.99
N GLU A 27 -9.72 0.93 -3.64
CA GLU A 27 -10.98 0.89 -2.88
C GLU A 27 -12.05 0.09 -3.64
N GLY A 28 -12.82 -0.72 -2.91
CA GLY A 28 -13.81 -1.64 -3.49
C GLY A 28 -13.22 -2.86 -4.21
N LYS A 29 -11.90 -2.94 -4.42
CA LYS A 29 -11.23 -4.10 -5.02
C LYS A 29 -10.81 -5.13 -3.96
N ARG A 30 -10.65 -6.39 -4.38
CA ARG A 30 -10.05 -7.43 -3.55
C ARG A 30 -8.53 -7.36 -3.66
N PHE A 31 -7.88 -7.03 -2.55
CA PHE A 31 -6.43 -6.97 -2.43
C PHE A 31 -6.03 -7.26 -0.97
N ALA A 32 -4.80 -7.74 -0.80
CA ALA A 32 -4.09 -7.81 0.47
C ALA A 32 -2.90 -6.85 0.40
N VAL A 33 -2.45 -6.39 1.56
CA VAL A 33 -1.24 -5.57 1.68
C VAL A 33 -0.27 -6.31 2.58
N GLU A 34 0.96 -6.42 2.11
CA GLU A 34 2.09 -6.92 2.89
C GLU A 34 3.12 -5.80 3.00
N GLN A 35 3.66 -5.61 4.20
CA GLN A 35 4.77 -4.70 4.45
C GLN A 35 5.94 -5.51 5.01
N ASN A 36 7.04 -5.62 4.26
CA ASN A 36 8.21 -6.40 4.64
C ASN A 36 7.83 -7.82 5.09
N GLU A 37 7.10 -8.54 4.23
CA GLU A 37 6.61 -9.92 4.45
C GLU A 37 5.57 -10.08 5.58
N MET A 38 5.12 -8.98 6.19
CA MET A 38 4.06 -9.00 7.20
C MET A 38 2.71 -8.58 6.59
N ILE A 39 1.71 -9.46 6.68
CA ILE A 39 0.34 -9.13 6.24
C ILE A 39 -0.24 -8.05 7.15
N ILE A 40 -0.67 -6.95 6.55
CA ILE A 40 -1.38 -5.87 7.23
C ILE A 40 -2.87 -6.17 7.14
N SER A 41 -3.50 -6.45 8.28
CA SER A 41 -4.95 -6.64 8.34
C SER A 41 -5.65 -5.33 7.96
N LYS A 42 -6.70 -5.43 7.14
CA LYS A 42 -7.64 -4.32 7.02
C LYS A 42 -8.21 -4.09 8.41
N SER A 43 -8.05 -2.88 8.94
CA SER A 43 -8.72 -2.48 10.18
C SER A 43 -10.21 -2.79 10.04
N LYS A 44 -10.81 -3.34 11.11
CA LYS A 44 -12.26 -3.57 11.18
C LYS A 44 -13.03 -2.29 10.89
#